data_AF-A0A1Z5I976-F1
#
_entry.id   AF-A0A1Z5I976-F1
#
_cell.length_a   1.000
_cell.length_b   1.000
_cell.length_c   1.000
_cell.angle_alpha   90.00
_cell.angle_beta   90.00
_cell.angle_gamma   90.00
#
_symmetry.space_group_name_H-M   'P 1'
#
loop_
_entity.id
_entity.type
_entity.pdbx_description
1 polymer ?
#
loop_
_entity_poly.entity_id
_entity_poly.type
_entity_poly.pdbx_seq_one_letter_code
_entity_poly.pdbx_strand_id
1 'polypeptide(L)'
;MPESAIATKAPVVPMAHWQDLAHQYGLNTLPDTWRTASESLRHHKNIDFLETFNDLEELYFTLIGNEFLQDIVCYHPEQVHTYWLEDLGQYVFIAE
;
A
#
# COMPACT_ATOMS: atom_id res chain seq x y z
N MET A 1 14.06 -10.80 23.10
CA MET A 1 13.05 -10.69 22.04
C MET A 1 13.18 -9.29 21.48
N PRO A 2 13.43 -9.07 20.19
CA PRO A 2 13.28 -7.73 19.65
C PRO A 2 11.79 -7.53 19.37
N GLU A 3 11.12 -6.91 20.34
CA GLU A 3 9.80 -6.35 20.16
C GLU A 3 9.83 -5.26 19.08
N SER A 4 8.89 -5.33 18.13
CA SER A 4 8.22 -4.15 17.58
C SER A 4 9.04 -3.10 16.79
N ALA A 5 10.14 -3.45 16.13
CA ALA A 5 10.91 -2.49 15.31
C ALA A 5 10.47 -2.39 13.83
N ILE A 6 9.58 -3.27 13.37
CA ILE A 6 9.31 -3.48 11.93
C ILE A 6 8.14 -2.62 11.43
N ALA A 7 7.08 -2.46 12.25
CA ALA A 7 5.86 -1.76 11.83
C ALA A 7 5.98 -0.22 11.82
N THR A 8 7.06 0.37 12.36
CA THR A 8 7.16 1.83 12.57
C THR A 8 7.81 2.61 11.42
N LYS A 9 8.05 2.01 10.25
CA LYS A 9 8.94 2.61 9.23
C LYS A 9 8.37 2.87 7.84
N ALA A 10 7.21 2.35 7.46
CA ALA A 10 6.64 2.68 6.16
C ALA A 10 6.13 4.13 6.19
N PRO A 11 6.79 5.09 5.52
CA PRO A 11 6.33 6.47 5.54
C PRO A 11 4.97 6.55 4.85
N VAL A 12 4.02 7.21 5.49
CA VAL A 12 2.72 7.49 4.87
C VAL A 12 2.84 8.75 4.04
N VAL A 13 2.57 8.63 2.75
CA VAL A 13 2.52 9.76 1.82
C VAL A 13 1.06 10.22 1.69
N PRO A 14 0.73 11.47 2.06
CA PRO A 14 -0.61 12.00 1.85
C PRO A 14 -0.85 12.22 0.35
N MET A 15 -2.06 11.90 -0.11
CA MET A 15 -2.48 12.08 -1.48
C MET A 15 -3.97 12.42 -1.53
N ALA A 16 -4.30 13.49 -2.25
CA ALA A 16 -5.67 14.00 -2.29
C ALA A 16 -6.61 13.05 -3.07
N HIS A 17 -6.11 12.44 -4.14
CA HIS A 17 -6.91 11.70 -5.11
C HIS A 17 -6.29 10.36 -5.46
N TRP A 18 -7.07 9.28 -5.41
CA TRP A 18 -6.59 7.95 -5.79
C TRP A 18 -6.15 7.87 -7.27
N GLN A 19 -6.72 8.73 -8.12
CA GLN A 19 -6.38 8.80 -9.54
C GLN A 19 -4.92 9.16 -9.77
N ASP A 20 -4.34 10.01 -8.90
CA ASP A 20 -2.93 10.38 -8.98
C ASP A 20 -2.04 9.16 -8.69
N LEU A 21 -2.44 8.33 -7.71
CA LEU A 21 -1.78 7.05 -7.42
C LEU A 21 -1.85 6.11 -8.63
N ALA A 22 -3.05 5.93 -9.20
CA ALA A 22 -3.24 5.07 -10.35
C ALA A 22 -2.39 5.52 -11.56
N HIS A 23 -2.27 6.83 -11.79
CA HIS A 23 -1.39 7.38 -12.81
C HIS A 23 0.09 7.16 -12.50
N GLN A 24 0.52 7.34 -11.25
CA GLN A 24 1.90 7.07 -10.82
C GLN A 24 2.31 5.63 -11.12
N TYR A 25 1.38 4.70 -11.01
CA TYR A 25 1.57 3.28 -11.33
C TYR A 25 1.27 2.90 -12.79
N GLY A 26 1.09 3.89 -13.67
CA GLY A 26 1.05 3.67 -15.12
C GLY A 26 -0.32 3.34 -15.72
N LEU A 27 -1.42 3.49 -14.96
CA LEU A 27 -2.76 3.42 -15.55
C LEU A 27 -3.03 4.69 -16.37
N ASN A 28 -2.87 4.57 -17.69
CA ASN A 28 -3.14 5.66 -18.64
C ASN A 28 -4.64 5.92 -18.82
N THR A 29 -5.46 4.86 -18.73
CA THR A 29 -6.91 4.94 -18.76
C THR A 29 -7.43 4.64 -17.36
N LEU A 30 -7.96 5.66 -16.69
CA LEU A 30 -8.50 5.51 -15.35
C LEU A 30 -9.95 4.99 -15.41
N PRO A 31 -10.29 3.95 -14.63
CA PRO A 31 -11.68 3.53 -14.46
C PRO A 31 -12.44 4.50 -13.54
N ASP A 32 -13.77 4.34 -13.45
CA ASP A 32 -14.61 5.24 -12.64
C ASP A 32 -14.48 5.04 -11.12
N THR A 33 -13.88 3.93 -10.68
CA THR A 33 -13.80 3.57 -9.26
C THR A 33 -12.42 3.05 -8.87
N TRP A 34 -12.03 3.33 -7.63
CA TRP A 34 -10.83 2.77 -7.02
C TRP A 34 -10.81 1.23 -7.07
N ARG A 35 -11.95 0.57 -6.84
CA ARG A 35 -12.03 -0.91 -6.86
C ARG A 35 -11.53 -1.48 -8.19
N THR A 36 -12.00 -0.93 -9.30
CA THR A 36 -11.57 -1.38 -10.64
C THR A 36 -10.11 -1.00 -10.93
N ALA A 37 -9.67 0.16 -10.44
CA ALA A 37 -8.27 0.58 -10.58
C ALA A 37 -7.34 -0.35 -9.79
N SER A 38 -7.65 -0.65 -8.53
CA SER A 38 -6.82 -1.49 -7.67
C SER A 38 -6.73 -2.93 -8.16
N GLU A 39 -7.81 -3.48 -8.73
CA GLU A 39 -7.78 -4.77 -9.44
C GLU A 39 -6.82 -4.73 -10.64
N SER A 40 -6.87 -3.65 -11.43
CA SER A 40 -5.96 -3.47 -12.58
C SER A 40 -4.49 -3.29 -12.15
N LEU A 41 -4.26 -2.60 -11.03
CA LEU A 41 -2.94 -2.41 -10.43
C LEU A 41 -2.36 -3.73 -9.90
N ARG A 42 -3.17 -4.57 -9.23
CA ARG A 42 -2.74 -5.90 -8.75
C ARG A 42 -2.23 -6.83 -9.85
N HIS A 43 -2.57 -6.56 -11.11
CA HIS A 43 -2.09 -7.33 -12.27
C HIS A 43 -0.85 -6.70 -12.94
N HIS A 44 -0.34 -5.58 -12.45
CA HIS A 44 0.94 -5.04 -12.91
C HIS A 44 2.09 -5.93 -12.41
N LYS A 45 3.11 -6.10 -13.27
CA LYS A 45 4.22 -7.04 -13.03
C LYS A 45 5.09 -6.73 -11.81
N ASN A 46 5.00 -5.52 -11.27
CA ASN A 46 5.84 -5.02 -10.18
C ASN A 46 4.98 -4.68 -8.95
N ILE A 47 3.82 -5.31 -8.79
CA ILE A 47 3.00 -5.18 -7.59
C ILE A 47 2.73 -6.59 -7.10
N ASP A 48 3.47 -6.99 -6.07
CA ASP A 48 3.31 -8.29 -5.41
C ASP A 48 2.13 -8.28 -4.42
N PHE A 49 1.86 -7.12 -3.81
CA PHE A 49 0.76 -6.96 -2.86
C PHE A 49 0.16 -5.55 -2.91
N LEU A 50 -1.17 -5.46 -2.88
CA LEU A 50 -1.90 -4.19 -2.77
C LEU A 50 -3.16 -4.40 -1.93
N GLU A 51 -3.30 -3.64 -0.85
CA GLU A 51 -4.49 -3.67 0.00
C GLU A 51 -4.84 -2.30 0.58
N THR A 52 -6.11 -2.13 0.96
CA THR A 52 -6.61 -0.91 1.60
C THR A 52 -7.01 -1.15 3.06
N PHE A 53 -6.74 -0.17 3.91
CA PHE A 53 -7.02 -0.23 5.36
C PHE A 53 -7.74 1.04 5.82
N ASN A 54 -8.63 0.91 6.81
CA ASN A 54 -9.38 2.06 7.32
C ASN A 54 -8.54 2.91 8.28
N ASP A 55 -7.56 2.30 8.93
CA ASP A 55 -6.62 2.96 9.83
C ASP A 55 -5.22 2.30 9.79
N LEU A 56 -4.24 2.98 10.40
CA LEU A 56 -2.86 2.48 10.46
C LEU A 56 -2.70 1.27 11.37
N GLU A 57 -3.54 1.12 12.39
CA GLU A 57 -3.46 0.01 13.33
C GLU A 57 -3.82 -1.30 12.62
N GLU A 58 -4.87 -1.29 11.79
CA GLU A 58 -5.26 -2.42 10.93
C GLU A 58 -4.12 -2.84 10.00
N LEU A 59 -3.48 -1.88 9.31
CA LEU A 59 -2.32 -2.12 8.45
C LEU A 59 -1.18 -2.79 9.24
N TYR A 60 -0.82 -2.24 10.40
CA TYR A 60 0.27 -2.79 11.22
C TYR A 60 -0.06 -4.18 11.77
N PHE A 61 -1.30 -4.45 12.15
CA PHE A 61 -1.72 -5.80 12.53
C PHE A 61 -1.58 -6.79 11.38
N THR A 62 -1.97 -6.40 10.16
CA THR A 62 -1.77 -7.24 8.97
C THR A 62 -0.28 -7.52 8.70
N LEU A 63 0.58 -6.51 8.83
CA LEU A 63 2.02 -6.70 8.69
C LEU A 63 2.56 -7.69 9.73
N ILE A 64 2.23 -7.50 11.02
CA ILE A 64 2.66 -8.41 12.10
C ILE A 64 2.14 -9.84 11.90
N GLY A 65 0.99 -10.02 11.26
CA GLY A 65 0.42 -11.33 10.95
C GLY A 65 0.97 -11.99 9.68
N ASN A 66 1.78 -11.29 8.88
CA ASN A 66 2.22 -11.76 7.56
C ASN A 66 3.76 -11.76 7.46
N GLU A 67 4.37 -12.95 7.58
CA GLU A 67 5.83 -13.12 7.53
C GLU A 67 6.44 -12.62 6.21
N PHE A 68 5.77 -12.85 5.07
CA PHE A 68 6.23 -12.38 3.76
C PHE A 68 6.30 -10.86 3.70
N LEU A 69 5.26 -10.16 4.16
CA LEU A 69 5.26 -8.70 4.18
C LEU A 69 6.26 -8.14 5.21
N GLN A 70 6.47 -8.83 6.34
CA GLN A 70 7.51 -8.45 7.29
C GLN A 70 8.90 -8.51 6.69
N ASP A 71 9.21 -9.58 5.94
CA ASP A 71 10.52 -9.73 5.30
C ASP A 71 10.76 -8.58 4.31
N ILE A 72 9.78 -8.23 3.48
CA ILE A 72 9.89 -7.10 2.55
C ILE A 72 10.09 -5.79 3.33
N VAL A 73 9.26 -5.50 4.33
CA VAL A 73 9.40 -4.26 5.13
C VAL A 73 10.76 -4.19 5.85
N CYS A 74 11.31 -5.31 6.29
CA CYS A 74 12.59 -5.37 7.00
C CYS A 74 13.79 -5.21 6.09
N TYR A 75 13.82 -5.98 5.00
CA TYR A 75 15.01 -6.16 4.17
C TYR A 75 14.97 -5.34 2.88
N HIS A 76 13.77 -4.98 2.43
CA HIS A 76 13.52 -4.22 1.20
C HIS A 76 12.50 -3.08 1.43
N PRO A 77 12.72 -2.18 2.40
CA PRO A 77 11.79 -1.09 2.70
C PRO A 77 11.56 -0.15 1.51
N GLU A 78 12.47 -0.13 0.54
CA GLU A 78 12.33 0.60 -0.73
C GLU A 78 11.21 0.08 -1.63
N GLN A 79 10.79 -1.18 -1.46
CA GLN A 79 9.69 -1.81 -2.21
C GLN A 79 8.33 -1.57 -1.55
N VAL A 80 8.28 -0.89 -0.40
CA VAL A 80 7.07 -0.70 0.38
C VAL A 80 6.61 0.75 0.30
N HIS A 81 5.38 0.93 -0.16
CA HIS A 81 4.75 2.24 -0.28
C HIS A 81 3.44 2.25 0.48
N THR A 82 3.24 3.29 1.29
CA THR A 82 1.99 3.51 2.01
C THR A 82 1.47 4.91 1.73
N TYR A 83 0.22 5.00 1.28
CA TYR A 83 -0.43 6.24 0.93
C TYR A 83 -1.67 6.45 1.81
N TRP A 84 -1.94 7.70 2.20
CA TRP A 84 -3.25 8.10 2.71
C TRP A 84 -4.01 8.77 1.57
N LEU A 85 -5.10 8.15 1.12
CA LEU A 85 -5.94 8.67 0.03
C LEU A 85 -7.14 9.42 0.64
N GLU A 86 -7.11 10.76 0.56
CA GLU A 86 -8.10 11.62 1.23
C GLU A 86 -9.52 11.43 0.70
N ASP A 87 -9.68 11.24 -0.61
CA ASP A 87 -10.98 11.06 -1.26
C ASP A 87 -11.64 9.70 -0.96
N LEU A 88 -10.84 8.69 -0.60
CA LEU A 88 -11.32 7.40 -0.12
C LEU A 88 -11.44 7.36 1.41
N GLY A 89 -10.69 8.19 2.13
CA GLY A 89 -10.57 8.11 3.57
C GLY A 89 -9.92 6.80 4.03
N GLN A 90 -8.96 6.29 3.26
CA GLN A 90 -8.31 5.00 3.49
C GLN A 90 -6.81 5.06 3.28
N TYR A 91 -6.10 4.16 3.96
CA TYR A 91 -4.70 3.87 3.68
C TYR A 91 -4.60 2.84 2.55
N VAL A 92 -3.65 3.04 1.66
CA VAL A 92 -3.29 2.05 0.63
C VAL A 92 -1.87 1.63 0.85
N PHE A 93 -1.67 0.32 0.96
CA PHE A 93 -0.36 -0.30 1.09
C PHE A 93 -0.04 -1.06 -0.19
N ILE A 94 1.15 -0.83 -0.74
CA ILE A 94 1.67 -1.49 -1.93
C ILE A 94 3.05 -2.07 -1.58
N ALA A 95 3.26 -3.34 -1.92
CA ALA A 95 4.58 -3.97 -1.97
C ALA A 95 4.89 -4.40 -3.40
N GLU A 96 6.07 -4.02 -3.89
CA GLU A 96 6.55 -4.20 -5.26
C GLU A 96 7.55 -5.34 -5.46
#